data_AF-A0A3L8B941-F1
#
_entry.id   AF-A0A3L8B941-F1
#
_cell.length_a   1.000
_cell.length_b   1.000
_cell.length_c   1.000
_cell.angle_alpha   90.00
_cell.angle_beta   90.00
_cell.angle_gamma   90.00
#
_symmetry.space_group_name_H-M   'P 1'
#
loop_
_entity.id
_entity.type
_entity.pdbx_description
1 polymer ?
#
loop_
_entity_poly.entity_id
_entity_poly.type
_entity_poly.pdbx_seq_one_letter_code
_entity_poly.pdbx_strand_id
1 'polypeptide(L)'
;MWDSDSDPVREYHYYNQDGVFIGKSEGASPQKDLFDQAHYVFDDRSDIVKNLDLLAIAKRKLANLRKELLGVPLKDITRIIELNQSIVELEAGIEALAKSLNQNTA
;
A
#
# COMPACT_ATOMS: atom_id res chain seq x y z
N MET A 1 -12.56 22.49 33.27
CA MET A 1 -12.15 22.59 31.87
C MET A 1 -11.94 21.16 31.40
N TRP A 2 -12.82 20.67 30.54
CA TRP A 2 -12.66 19.39 29.88
C TRP A 2 -12.03 19.71 28.54
N ASP A 3 -10.73 19.46 28.41
CA ASP A 3 -10.07 19.43 27.10
C ASP A 3 -10.54 18.14 26.42
N SER A 4 -11.65 18.24 25.70
CA SER A 4 -12.01 17.26 24.69
C SER A 4 -11.06 17.48 23.52
N ASP A 5 -9.88 16.85 23.59
CA ASP A 5 -9.02 16.59 22.44
C ASP A 5 -9.87 15.84 21.43
N SER A 6 -10.53 16.63 20.59
CA SER A 6 -11.36 16.15 19.50
C SER A 6 -10.35 15.74 18.44
N ASP A 7 -10.19 14.43 18.21
CA ASP A 7 -9.40 13.95 17.08
C ASP A 7 -9.80 14.76 15.85
N PRO A 8 -8.84 15.37 15.12
CA PRO A 8 -9.17 16.26 14.02
C PRO A 8 -10.01 15.48 13.01
N VAL A 9 -11.26 15.90 12.84
CA VAL A 9 -12.17 15.32 11.85
C VAL A 9 -11.53 15.50 10.48
N ARG A 10 -11.21 14.39 9.81
CA ARG A 10 -10.65 14.36 8.46
C ARG A 10 -11.72 13.99 7.46
N GLU A 11 -11.60 14.53 6.26
CA GLU A 11 -12.39 14.10 5.11
C GLU A 11 -11.59 13.02 4.35
N TYR A 12 -12.25 11.93 3.98
CA TYR A 12 -11.66 10.86 3.18
C TYR A 12 -12.40 10.76 1.86
N HIS A 13 -11.65 10.73 0.76
CA HIS A 13 -12.18 10.58 -0.60
C HIS A 13 -11.80 9.21 -1.15
N TYR A 14 -12.81 8.51 -1.68
CA TYR A 14 -12.69 7.14 -2.15
C TYR A 14 -12.81 7.09 -3.66
N TYR A 15 -11.93 6.35 -4.31
CA TYR A 15 -11.89 6.19 -5.76
C TYR A 15 -11.77 4.71 -6.13
N ASN A 16 -12.40 4.32 -7.23
CA ASN A 16 -12.22 2.98 -7.80
C ASN A 16 -10.90 2.87 -8.60
N GLN A 17 -10.66 1.71 -9.21
CA GLN A 17 -9.44 1.44 -9.98
C GLN A 17 -9.27 2.34 -11.21
N ASP A 18 -10.37 2.87 -11.77
CA ASP A 18 -10.35 3.79 -12.90
C ASP A 18 -10.15 5.25 -12.48
N GLY A 19 -9.98 5.51 -11.17
CA GLY A 19 -9.88 6.86 -10.62
C GLY A 19 -11.23 7.59 -10.53
N VAL A 20 -12.35 6.88 -10.66
CA VAL A 20 -13.70 7.44 -10.52
C VAL A 20 -14.02 7.56 -9.03
N PHE A 21 -14.47 8.75 -8.63
CA PHE A 21 -14.92 9.02 -7.27
C PHE A 21 -16.14 8.16 -6.93
N ILE A 22 -16.04 7.36 -5.86
CA ILE A 22 -17.12 6.46 -5.41
C ILE A 22 -17.80 6.94 -4.13
N GLY A 23 -17.20 7.90 -3.41
CA GLY A 23 -17.80 8.47 -2.21
C GLY A 23 -16.82 9.23 -1.35
N LYS A 24 -17.34 9.78 -0.25
CA LYS A 24 -16.56 10.42 0.80
C LYS A 24 -17.11 10.09 2.18
N SER A 25 -16.25 10.16 3.19
CA SER A 25 -16.63 10.05 4.60
C SER A 25 -15.87 11.07 5.43
N GLU A 26 -16.45 11.50 6.54
CA GLU A 26 -15.82 12.44 7.48
C GLU A 26 -15.70 11.75 8.85
N GLY A 27 -14.53 11.82 9.47
CA GLY A 27 -14.28 11.16 10.75
C GLY A 27 -12.80 11.12 11.14
N ALA A 28 -12.50 10.51 12.28
CA ALA A 28 -11.12 10.27 12.70
C ALA A 28 -10.44 9.15 11.89
N SER A 29 -11.23 8.28 11.27
CA SER A 29 -10.76 7.17 10.44
C SER A 29 -11.65 6.96 9.20
N PRO A 30 -11.12 6.33 8.14
CA PRO A 30 -11.90 6.00 6.94
C PRO A 30 -13.10 5.11 7.26
N GLN A 31 -14.26 5.40 6.66
CA GLN A 31 -15.39 4.49 6.67
C GLN A 31 -15.05 3.16 6.00
N LYS A 32 -15.13 2.06 6.77
CA LYS A 32 -14.70 0.72 6.38
C LYS A 32 -15.34 0.21 5.08
N ASP A 33 -16.66 0.33 4.92
CA ASP A 33 -17.36 -0.19 3.75
C ASP A 33 -16.89 0.46 2.43
N LEU A 34 -16.65 1.77 2.47
CA LEU A 34 -16.11 2.53 1.33
C LEU A 34 -14.62 2.25 1.14
N PHE A 35 -13.87 2.11 2.23
CA PHE A 35 -12.46 1.80 2.21
C PHE A 35 -12.18 0.45 1.56
N ASP A 36 -12.99 -0.57 1.85
CA ASP A 36 -12.84 -1.91 1.27
C ASP A 36 -13.13 -1.92 -0.23
N GLN A 37 -14.10 -1.13 -0.68
CA GLN A 37 -14.47 -1.00 -2.10
C GLN A 37 -13.52 -0.11 -2.90
N ALA A 38 -12.85 0.85 -2.25
CA ALA A 38 -11.96 1.79 -2.90
C ALA A 38 -10.63 1.15 -3.32
N HIS A 39 -10.15 1.53 -4.49
CA HIS A 39 -8.81 1.22 -4.96
C HIS A 39 -7.80 2.28 -4.53
N TYR A 40 -8.24 3.54 -4.48
CA TYR A 40 -7.49 4.66 -3.91
C TYR A 40 -8.31 5.37 -2.83
N VAL A 41 -7.65 5.76 -1.75
CA VAL A 41 -8.23 6.58 -0.69
C VAL A 41 -7.27 7.72 -0.38
N PHE A 42 -7.80 8.93 -0.36
CA PHE A 42 -7.06 10.15 -0.03
C PHE A 42 -7.70 10.82 1.17
N ASP A 43 -6.91 11.55 1.96
CA ASP A 43 -7.44 12.44 2.99
C ASP A 43 -7.68 13.86 2.47
N ASP A 44 -8.13 14.75 3.36
CA ASP A 44 -8.42 16.16 3.12
C ASP A 44 -7.20 16.97 2.67
N ARG A 45 -5.99 16.45 2.93
CA ARG A 45 -4.72 17.03 2.50
C ARG A 45 -4.22 16.43 1.19
N SER A 46 -5.02 15.59 0.55
CA SER A 46 -4.65 14.79 -0.63
C SER A 46 -3.50 13.81 -0.37
N ASP A 47 -3.26 13.43 0.88
CA ASP A 47 -2.29 12.39 1.21
C ASP A 47 -2.90 11.01 0.92
N ILE A 48 -2.09 10.13 0.34
CA ILE A 48 -2.52 8.77 -0.03
C ILE A 48 -2.66 7.92 1.24
N VAL A 49 -3.90 7.59 1.57
CA VAL A 49 -4.26 6.66 2.66
C VAL A 49 -4.29 5.21 2.17
N LYS A 50 -4.75 4.99 0.93
CA LYS A 50 -4.79 3.67 0.27
C LYS A 50 -4.41 3.80 -1.19
N ASN A 51 -3.52 2.93 -1.66
CA ASN A 51 -3.21 2.79 -3.08
C ASN A 51 -2.85 1.34 -3.40
N LEU A 52 -3.77 0.63 -4.05
CA LEU A 52 -3.58 -0.78 -4.39
C LEU A 52 -2.67 -0.99 -5.60
N ASP A 53 -2.45 0.04 -6.45
CA ASP A 53 -1.53 -0.07 -7.59
C ASP A 53 -0.08 -0.16 -7.16
N LEU A 54 0.32 0.64 -6.16
CA LEU A 54 1.69 0.56 -5.64
C LEU A 54 2.00 -0.85 -5.13
N LEU A 55 1.03 -1.48 -4.45
CA LEU A 55 1.15 -2.85 -3.99
C LEU A 55 1.18 -3.85 -5.17
N ALA A 56 0.32 -3.66 -6.18
CA ALA A 56 0.28 -4.51 -7.36
C ALA A 56 1.58 -4.43 -8.19
N ILE A 57 2.13 -3.23 -8.37
CA ILE A 57 3.40 -2.99 -9.05
C ILE A 57 4.55 -3.63 -8.28
N ALA A 58 4.60 -3.44 -6.96
CA ALA A 58 5.63 -4.05 -6.12
C ALA A 58 5.58 -5.59 -6.19
N LYS A 59 4.39 -6.19 -6.07
CA LYS A 59 4.20 -7.64 -6.23
C LYS A 59 4.62 -8.14 -7.61
N ARG A 60 4.32 -7.39 -8.68
CA ARG A 60 4.75 -7.73 -10.05
C ARG A 60 6.28 -7.68 -10.18
N LYS A 61 6.91 -6.64 -9.62
CA LYS A 61 8.38 -6.52 -9.61
C LYS A 61 9.03 -7.68 -8.85
N LEU A 62 8.45 -8.09 -7.71
CA LEU A 62 8.91 -9.26 -6.95
C LEU A 62 8.82 -10.55 -7.79
N ALA A 63 7.70 -10.77 -8.47
CA ALA A 63 7.52 -11.93 -9.33
C ALA A 63 8.56 -11.96 -10.48
N ASN A 64 8.90 -10.80 -11.03
CA ASN A 64 9.92 -10.68 -12.07
C ASN A 64 11.32 -10.97 -11.52
N LEU A 65 11.70 -10.44 -10.35
CA LEU A 65 12.99 -10.72 -9.72
C LEU A 65 13.16 -12.22 -9.40
N ARG A 66 12.09 -12.87 -8.91
CA ARG A 66 12.11 -14.32 -8.67
C ARG A 66 12.27 -15.12 -9.96
N LYS A 67 11.62 -14.70 -11.05
CA LYS A 67 11.82 -15.32 -12.36
C LYS A 67 13.24 -15.13 -12.88
N GLU A 68 13.81 -13.94 -12.68
CA GLU A 68 15.19 -13.63 -13.05
C GLU A 68 16.15 -14.55 -12.29
N LEU A 69 15.98 -14.68 -10.97
CA LEU A 69 16.79 -15.56 -10.12
C LEU A 69 16.79 -17.01 -10.61
N LEU A 70 15.63 -17.55 -11.00
CA LEU A 70 15.52 -18.91 -11.54
C LEU A 70 16.27 -19.10 -12.87
N GLY A 71 16.48 -18.01 -13.62
CA GLY A 71 17.24 -17.99 -14.87
C GLY A 71 18.75 -17.84 -14.67
N VAL A 72 19.22 -17.51 -13.47
CA VAL A 72 20.66 -17.29 -13.21
C VAL A 72 21.40 -18.63 -13.11
N PRO A 73 22.49 -18.83 -13.87
CA PRO A 73 23.34 -20.01 -13.71
C PRO A 73 23.94 -20.07 -12.30
N LEU A 74 23.95 -21.26 -11.68
CA LEU A 74 24.48 -21.47 -10.32
C LEU A 74 25.95 -21.05 -10.12
N LYS A 75 26.71 -20.91 -11.21
CA LYS A 75 28.10 -20.45 -11.19
C LYS A 75 28.22 -18.94 -10.93
N ASP A 76 27.16 -18.19 -11.19
CA ASP A 76 27.09 -16.74 -10.95
C ASP A 76 26.50 -16.46 -9.57
N ILE A 77 27.26 -16.84 -8.55
CA ILE A 77 26.87 -16.71 -7.14
C ILE A 77 26.67 -15.24 -6.76
N THR A 78 27.50 -14.34 -7.30
CA THR A 78 27.39 -12.90 -7.04
C THR A 78 26.04 -12.37 -7.49
N ARG A 79 25.59 -12.70 -8.71
CA ARG A 79 24.28 -12.26 -9.20
C ARG A 79 23.12 -12.85 -8.40
N ILE A 80 23.24 -14.11 -7.97
CA ILE A 80 22.26 -14.78 -7.09
C ILE A 80 22.12 -14.03 -5.76
N ILE A 81 23.23 -13.61 -5.15
CA ILE A 81 23.23 -12.87 -3.88
C ILE A 81 22.54 -11.51 -4.05
N GLU A 82 22.89 -10.75 -5.10
CA GLU A 82 22.28 -9.44 -5.39
C GLU A 82 20.77 -9.52 -5.58
N LEU A 83 20.31 -10.52 -6.34
CA LEU A 83 18.88 -10.73 -6.59
C LEU A 83 18.15 -11.15 -5.33
N ASN A 84 18.74 -12.05 -4.52
CA ASN A 84 18.15 -12.43 -3.24
C ASN A 84 18.02 -11.24 -2.29
N GLN A 85 19.03 -10.37 -2.23
CA GLN A 85 18.96 -9.17 -1.40
C GLN A 85 17.86 -8.21 -1.88
N SER A 86 17.78 -8.00 -3.20
CA SER A 86 16.72 -7.18 -3.81
C SER A 86 15.31 -7.75 -3.57
N ILE A 87 15.19 -9.08 -3.58
CA ILE A 87 13.93 -9.80 -3.28
C ILE A 87 13.53 -9.56 -1.83
N VAL A 88 14.45 -9.75 -0.87
CA VAL A 88 14.18 -9.58 0.56
C VAL A 88 13.80 -8.14 0.88
N GLU A 89 14.50 -7.16 0.33
CA GLU A 89 14.19 -5.74 0.52
C GLU A 89 12.81 -5.39 -0.03
N LEU A 90 12.47 -5.91 -1.22
CA LEU A 90 11.16 -5.67 -1.82
C LEU A 90 10.02 -6.39 -1.08
N GLU A 91 10.28 -7.58 -0.55
CA GLU A 91 9.33 -8.31 0.30
C GLU A 91 9.02 -7.55 1.59
N ALA A 92 10.06 -7.04 2.27
CA ALA A 92 9.89 -6.20 3.46
C ALA A 92 9.11 -4.92 3.14
N GLY A 93 9.40 -4.27 2.00
CA GLY A 93 8.65 -3.09 1.54
C GLY A 93 7.18 -3.39 1.24
N ILE A 94 6.88 -4.53 0.59
CA ILE A 94 5.51 -4.99 0.33
C ILE A 94 4.78 -5.27 1.65
N GLU A 95 5.43 -5.91 2.61
CA GLU A 95 4.84 -6.20 3.92
C GLU A 95 4.54 -4.91 4.70
N ALA A 96 5.46 -3.94 4.68
CA ALA A 96 5.25 -2.64 5.31
C ALA A 96 4.08 -1.88 4.66
N LEU A 97 3.99 -1.87 3.33
CA LEU A 97 2.87 -1.29 2.60
C LEU A 97 1.55 -2.02 2.90
N ALA A 98 1.57 -3.35 2.97
CA ALA A 98 0.36 -4.12 3.32
C ALA A 98 -0.09 -3.85 4.76
N LYS A 99 0.84 -3.71 5.70
CA LYS A 99 0.54 -3.36 7.10
C LYS A 99 -0.01 -1.94 7.23
N SER A 100 0.57 -0.96 6.55
CA SER A 100 0.07 0.42 6.61
C SER A 100 -1.35 0.53 6.06
N LEU A 101 -1.66 -0.22 5.00
CA LEU A 101 -3.01 -0.29 4.43
C LEU A 101 -4.04 -0.91 5.39
N ASN A 102 -3.64 -1.87 6.24
CA ASN A 102 -4.51 -2.55 7.21
C ASN A 102 -4.61 -1.83 8.56
N GLN A 103 -3.64 -0.98 8.92
CA GLN A 103 -3.66 -0.22 10.18
C GLN A 103 -4.59 0.99 10.11
N ASN A 104 -4.84 1.54 8.93
CA ASN A 104 -5.76 2.66 8.71
C ASN A 104 -7.25 2.26 8.73
N THR A 105 -7.58 1.00 9.04
CA THR A 105 -8.95 0.48 9.16
C THR A 105 -9.39 0.18 10.60
N ALA A 106 -8.56 0.48 11.59
CA ALA A 106 -8.81 0.19 13.02
C ALA A 106 -9.56 1.33 13.73
#